data_AF-A0A090QVR0-F1
#
_entry.id   AF-A0A090QVR0-F1
#
_cell.length_a   1.000
_cell.length_b   1.000
_cell.length_c   1.000
_cell.angle_alpha   90.00
_cell.angle_beta   90.00
_cell.angle_gamma   90.00
#
_symmetry.space_group_name_H-M   'P 1'
#
loop_
_entity.id
_entity.type
_entity.pdbx_description
1 polymer ?
#
loop_
_entity_poly.entity_id
_entity_poly.type
_entity_poly.pdbx_seq_one_letter_code
_entity_poly.pdbx_strand_id
1 'polypeptide(L)'
;MTKVKRLAITPGEPAGIGPDLVLTLAQQAWPHQLVICANAQLMVERAAQLGLPLSVIDYDPTQPAQPHQAGTLVVANHTLGAPVVAGQLNEQNGHYVLDTLRYAAQGCLSGEFAAVVTGPVHKGVINRAGVPFSGHTEFFAEQSDTAQVVMMLATEGLRVALVTTHIPLSESPGHHHRTTAAGDPHSACRFGQ
;
A
#
# COMPACT_ATOMS: atom_id res chain seq x y z
N MET A 1 -17.74 21.96 -2.93
CA MET A 1 -17.45 20.60 -3.43
C MET A 1 -16.01 20.27 -3.11
N THR A 2 -15.75 19.17 -2.42
CA THR A 2 -14.38 18.71 -2.09
C THR A 2 -13.63 18.35 -3.38
N LYS A 3 -12.41 18.89 -3.54
CA LYS A 3 -11.57 18.62 -4.72
C LYS A 3 -11.21 17.12 -4.76
N VAL A 4 -11.44 16.46 -5.89
CA VAL A 4 -11.07 15.06 -6.11
C VAL A 4 -9.57 14.88 -5.88
N LYS A 5 -9.21 13.90 -5.05
CA LYS A 5 -7.82 13.53 -4.75
C LYS A 5 -7.48 12.22 -5.45
N ARG A 6 -6.18 11.96 -5.64
CA ARG A 6 -5.65 10.66 -6.07
C ARG A 6 -5.14 9.90 -4.85
N LEU A 7 -5.56 8.65 -4.72
CA LEU A 7 -5.09 7.72 -3.68
C LEU A 7 -4.32 6.60 -4.38
N ALA A 8 -3.04 6.44 -4.04
CA ALA A 8 -2.27 5.31 -4.53
C ALA A 8 -2.66 4.05 -3.75
N ILE A 9 -2.90 2.95 -4.46
CA ILE A 9 -3.16 1.66 -3.87
C ILE A 9 -2.13 0.67 -4.40
N THR A 10 -1.35 0.06 -3.51
CA THR A 10 -0.48 -1.06 -3.88
C THR A 10 -1.21 -2.36 -3.49
N PRO A 11 -1.57 -3.25 -4.44
CA PRO A 11 -2.20 -4.52 -4.06
C PRO A 11 -1.27 -5.41 -3.21
N GLY A 12 0.05 -5.26 -3.36
CA GLY A 12 1.05 -6.00 -2.59
C GLY A 12 1.50 -7.28 -3.32
N GLU A 13 1.60 -8.38 -2.59
CA GLU A 13 2.09 -9.66 -3.11
C GLU A 13 1.19 -10.17 -4.26
N PRO A 14 1.70 -10.29 -5.50
CA PRO A 14 0.88 -10.65 -6.66
C PRO A 14 0.27 -12.05 -6.57
N ALA A 15 0.95 -13.01 -5.92
CA ALA A 15 0.39 -14.34 -5.69
C ALA A 15 -0.62 -14.38 -4.51
N GLY A 16 -0.70 -13.32 -3.71
CA GLY A 16 -1.58 -13.23 -2.55
C GLY A 16 -3.00 -12.77 -2.90
N ILE A 17 -3.77 -12.43 -1.86
CA ILE A 17 -5.16 -11.96 -1.96
C ILE A 17 -5.28 -10.45 -2.22
N GLY A 18 -4.17 -9.72 -2.21
CA GLY A 18 -4.15 -8.28 -2.39
C GLY A 18 -4.84 -7.82 -3.68
N PRO A 19 -4.51 -8.41 -4.85
CA PRO A 19 -5.23 -8.17 -6.10
C PRO A 19 -6.74 -8.39 -5.99
N ASP A 20 -7.18 -9.46 -5.33
CA ASP A 20 -8.59 -9.85 -5.16
C ASP A 20 -9.37 -8.80 -4.36
N LEU A 21 -8.77 -8.31 -3.27
CA LEU A 21 -9.34 -7.26 -2.43
C LEU A 21 -9.51 -5.96 -3.21
N VAL A 22 -8.50 -5.56 -3.98
CA VAL A 22 -8.58 -4.36 -4.82
C VAL A 22 -9.64 -4.50 -5.90
N LEU A 23 -9.75 -5.67 -6.55
CA LEU A 23 -10.78 -5.94 -7.55
C LEU A 23 -12.19 -5.91 -6.97
N THR A 24 -12.36 -6.41 -5.75
CA THR A 24 -13.64 -6.34 -5.02
C THR A 24 -14.00 -4.90 -4.67
N LEU A 25 -13.03 -4.11 -4.19
CA LEU A 25 -13.23 -2.67 -3.90
C LEU A 25 -13.55 -1.87 -5.16
N ALA A 26 -12.97 -2.24 -6.30
CA ALA A 26 -13.18 -1.57 -7.58
C ALA A 26 -14.62 -1.68 -8.10
N GLN A 27 -15.41 -2.65 -7.60
CA GLN A 27 -16.83 -2.82 -7.98
C GLN A 27 -17.75 -1.75 -7.38
N GLN A 28 -17.23 -0.86 -6.54
CA GLN A 28 -17.97 0.24 -5.93
C GLN A 28 -17.44 1.58 -6.45
N ALA A 29 -18.28 2.60 -6.46
CA ALA A 29 -17.84 3.96 -6.78
C ALA A 29 -17.19 4.62 -5.56
N TRP A 30 -16.16 5.45 -5.79
CA TRP A 30 -15.49 6.20 -4.72
C TRP A 30 -15.38 7.69 -5.06
N PRO A 31 -15.43 8.60 -4.07
CA PRO A 31 -15.39 10.04 -4.31
C PRO A 31 -14.01 10.56 -4.77
N HIS A 32 -13.00 9.70 -4.79
CA HIS A 32 -11.61 10.00 -5.15
C HIS A 32 -11.13 9.04 -6.25
N GLN A 33 -10.08 9.45 -6.96
CA GLN A 33 -9.45 8.60 -7.96
C GLN A 33 -8.61 7.53 -7.24
N LEU A 34 -8.88 6.27 -7.50
CA LEU A 34 -8.03 5.17 -7.03
C LEU A 34 -7.01 4.86 -8.14
N VAL A 35 -5.73 5.05 -7.84
CA VAL A 35 -4.63 4.75 -8.77
C VAL A 35 -3.94 3.48 -8.28
N ILE A 36 -4.09 2.39 -9.01
CA ILE A 36 -3.60 1.08 -8.61
C ILE A 36 -2.19 0.89 -9.15
N CYS A 37 -1.20 0.87 -8.27
CA CYS A 37 0.21 0.63 -8.59
C CYS A 37 0.42 -0.88 -8.70
N ALA A 38 0.25 -1.43 -9.90
CA ALA A 38 0.27 -2.87 -10.14
C ALA A 38 0.55 -3.19 -11.62
N ASN A 39 0.63 -4.47 -11.95
CA ASN A 39 0.60 -4.91 -13.34
C ASN A 39 -0.84 -5.00 -13.85
N ALA A 40 -1.15 -4.31 -14.96
CA ALA A 40 -2.50 -4.27 -15.54
C ALA A 40 -3.01 -5.67 -15.94
N GLN A 41 -2.15 -6.47 -16.58
CA GLN A 41 -2.51 -7.82 -17.05
C GLN A 41 -2.81 -8.77 -15.88
N LEU A 42 -2.03 -8.70 -14.80
CA LEU A 42 -2.31 -9.43 -13.55
C LEU A 42 -3.72 -9.11 -13.01
N MET A 43 -4.13 -7.84 -13.02
CA MET A 43 -5.43 -7.43 -12.53
C MET A 43 -6.57 -7.97 -13.41
N VAL A 44 -6.39 -7.95 -14.73
CA VAL A 44 -7.35 -8.53 -15.69
C VAL A 44 -7.47 -10.04 -15.49
N GLU A 45 -6.34 -10.75 -15.39
CA GLU A 45 -6.32 -12.20 -15.21
C GLU A 45 -6.95 -12.62 -13.88
N ARG A 46 -6.64 -11.90 -12.78
CA ARG A 46 -7.25 -12.18 -11.48
C ARG A 46 -8.74 -11.85 -11.47
N ALA A 47 -9.19 -10.79 -12.15
CA ALA A 47 -10.62 -10.47 -12.28
C ALA A 47 -11.37 -11.57 -13.02
N ALA A 48 -10.79 -12.10 -14.10
CA ALA A 48 -11.35 -13.24 -14.83
C ALA A 48 -11.45 -14.50 -13.96
N GLN A 49 -10.41 -14.80 -13.15
CA GLN A 49 -10.43 -15.91 -12.20
C GLN A 49 -11.54 -15.77 -11.14
N LEU A 50 -11.85 -14.54 -10.74
CA LEU A 50 -12.90 -14.23 -9.76
C LEU A 50 -14.29 -14.04 -10.39
N GLY A 51 -14.40 -14.03 -11.72
CA GLY A 51 -15.66 -13.74 -12.42
C GLY A 51 -16.16 -12.30 -12.24
N LEU A 52 -15.26 -11.34 -12.00
CA LEU A 52 -15.61 -9.93 -11.79
C LEU A 52 -15.51 -9.13 -13.10
N PRO A 53 -16.49 -8.26 -13.42
CA PRO A 53 -16.36 -7.34 -14.53
C PRO A 53 -15.27 -6.30 -14.22
N LEU A 54 -14.43 -6.02 -15.21
CA LEU A 54 -13.34 -5.07 -15.07
C LEU A 54 -13.04 -4.35 -16.38
N SER A 55 -12.99 -3.03 -16.34
CA SER A 55 -12.39 -2.19 -17.38
C SER A 55 -11.11 -1.54 -16.82
N VAL A 56 -9.98 -1.85 -17.42
CA VAL A 56 -8.69 -1.27 -17.04
C VAL A 56 -8.41 -0.02 -17.87
N ILE A 57 -7.99 1.04 -17.19
CA ILE A 57 -7.62 2.33 -17.77
C ILE A 57 -6.18 2.62 -17.35
N ASP A 58 -5.32 2.98 -18.29
CA ASP A 58 -3.95 3.36 -17.93
C ASP A 58 -3.95 4.69 -17.17
N TYR A 59 -3.13 4.77 -16.13
CA TYR A 59 -2.98 5.99 -15.35
C TYR A 59 -2.14 7.02 -16.13
N ASP A 60 -2.71 8.21 -16.31
CA ASP A 60 -2.04 9.38 -16.88
C ASP A 60 -2.02 10.50 -15.83
N PRO A 61 -0.85 10.88 -15.28
CA PRO A 61 -0.75 11.92 -14.25
C PRO A 61 -1.12 13.32 -14.78
N THR A 62 -1.09 13.53 -16.10
CA THR A 62 -1.38 14.82 -16.75
C THR A 62 -2.88 15.12 -16.82
N GLN A 63 -3.73 14.08 -16.76
CA GLN A 63 -5.19 14.22 -16.80
C GLN A 63 -5.74 14.63 -15.44
N PRO A 64 -6.82 15.44 -15.37
CA PRO A 64 -7.43 15.79 -14.10
C PRO A 64 -7.93 14.55 -13.35
N ALA A 65 -7.77 14.54 -12.02
CA ALA A 65 -8.26 13.46 -11.18
C ALA A 65 -9.79 13.35 -11.26
N GLN A 66 -10.30 12.13 -11.47
CA GLN A 66 -11.74 11.84 -11.56
C GLN A 66 -12.16 10.84 -10.48
N PRO A 67 -13.38 10.94 -9.92
CA PRO A 67 -13.89 9.95 -8.98
C PRO A 67 -13.90 8.56 -9.60
N HIS A 68 -13.50 7.56 -8.82
CA HIS A 68 -13.50 6.17 -9.26
C HIS A 68 -14.92 5.70 -9.63
N GLN A 69 -15.03 5.03 -10.78
CA GLN A 69 -16.27 4.45 -11.26
C GLN A 69 -16.30 2.94 -10.98
N ALA A 70 -17.45 2.44 -10.54
CA ALA A 70 -17.65 1.01 -10.29
C ALA A 70 -17.30 0.17 -11.52
N GLY A 71 -16.55 -0.93 -11.32
CA GLY A 71 -16.13 -1.83 -12.39
C GLY A 71 -14.97 -1.32 -13.25
N THR A 72 -14.37 -0.16 -12.92
CA THR A 72 -13.16 0.35 -13.58
C THR A 72 -11.94 0.26 -12.68
N LEU A 73 -10.74 0.31 -13.25
CA LEU A 73 -9.50 0.26 -12.49
C LEU A 73 -8.43 1.09 -13.22
N VAL A 74 -8.03 2.21 -12.63
CA VAL A 74 -6.97 3.07 -13.17
C VAL A 74 -5.62 2.53 -12.71
N VAL A 75 -4.80 2.03 -13.62
CA VAL A 75 -3.56 1.29 -13.29
C VAL A 75 -2.33 2.13 -13.64
N ALA A 76 -1.49 2.40 -12.64
CA ALA A 76 -0.10 2.77 -12.86
C ALA A 76 0.69 1.49 -13.12
N ASN A 77 0.90 1.15 -14.40
CA ASN A 77 1.37 -0.16 -14.81
C ASN A 77 2.83 -0.42 -14.43
N HIS A 78 3.08 -1.56 -13.76
CA HIS A 78 4.41 -2.03 -13.36
C HIS A 78 4.67 -3.43 -13.93
N THR A 79 5.92 -3.70 -14.29
CA THR A 79 6.32 -4.97 -14.91
C THR A 79 6.55 -6.05 -13.86
N LEU A 80 5.95 -7.23 -14.06
CA LEU A 80 6.26 -8.42 -13.28
C LEU A 80 7.62 -9.01 -13.70
N GLY A 81 8.36 -9.59 -12.76
CA GLY A 81 9.59 -10.31 -13.06
C GLY A 81 9.34 -11.72 -13.61
N ALA A 82 8.18 -12.30 -13.31
CA ALA A 82 7.76 -13.62 -13.78
C ALA A 82 6.22 -13.76 -13.80
N PRO A 83 5.68 -14.73 -14.56
CA PRO A 83 4.26 -15.08 -14.50
C PRO A 83 3.81 -15.39 -13.07
N VAL A 84 2.56 -15.02 -12.77
CA VAL A 84 1.98 -15.13 -11.43
C VAL A 84 0.96 -16.26 -11.40
N VAL A 85 1.05 -17.12 -10.37
CA VAL A 85 0.04 -18.12 -10.06
C VAL A 85 -0.51 -17.83 -8.68
N ALA A 86 -1.84 -17.70 -8.55
CA ALA A 86 -2.48 -17.43 -7.27
C ALA A 86 -2.10 -18.50 -6.23
N GLY A 87 -1.71 -18.06 -5.04
CA GLY A 87 -1.26 -18.93 -3.94
C GLY A 87 0.17 -19.46 -4.06
N GLN A 88 0.89 -19.20 -5.16
CA GLN A 88 2.27 -19.67 -5.36
C GLN A 88 3.27 -18.50 -5.39
N LEU A 89 4.01 -18.35 -4.29
CA LEU A 89 5.04 -17.30 -4.16
C LEU A 89 6.18 -17.51 -5.16
N ASN A 90 6.63 -16.42 -5.79
CA ASN A 90 7.76 -16.42 -6.71
C ASN A 90 8.71 -15.24 -6.42
N GLU A 91 9.96 -15.54 -6.04
CA GLU A 91 10.98 -14.55 -5.70
C GLU A 91 11.38 -13.64 -6.87
N GLN A 92 11.17 -14.08 -8.11
CA GLN A 92 11.39 -13.23 -9.29
C GLN A 92 10.46 -12.01 -9.31
N ASN A 93 9.32 -12.07 -8.59
CA ASN A 93 8.39 -10.95 -8.43
C ASN A 93 8.67 -10.08 -7.18
N GLY A 94 9.74 -10.36 -6.42
CA GLY A 94 10.09 -9.56 -5.24
C GLY A 94 10.37 -8.08 -5.57
N HIS A 95 11.08 -7.84 -6.68
CA HIS A 95 11.37 -6.47 -7.15
C HIS A 95 10.10 -5.73 -7.59
N TYR A 96 9.18 -6.42 -8.28
CA TYR A 96 7.87 -5.85 -8.64
C TYR A 96 7.13 -5.29 -7.42
N VAL A 97 7.08 -6.04 -6.32
CA VAL A 97 6.40 -5.57 -5.09
C VAL A 97 7.06 -4.29 -4.57
N LEU A 98 8.39 -4.24 -4.53
CA LEU A 98 9.11 -3.07 -4.05
C LEU A 98 8.99 -1.86 -4.98
N ASP A 99 8.96 -2.08 -6.29
CA ASP A 99 8.81 -1.01 -7.27
C ASP A 99 7.44 -0.34 -7.15
N THR A 100 6.38 -1.12 -6.95
CA THR A 100 5.04 -0.56 -6.71
C THR A 100 4.97 0.25 -5.41
N LEU A 101 5.60 -0.22 -4.33
CA LEU A 101 5.71 0.51 -3.06
C LEU A 101 6.52 1.80 -3.22
N ARG A 102 7.65 1.75 -3.93
CA ARG A 102 8.51 2.91 -4.18
C ARG A 102 7.78 3.98 -4.98
N TYR A 103 7.08 3.58 -6.05
CA TYR A 103 6.30 4.51 -6.87
C TYR A 103 5.20 5.20 -6.06
N ALA A 104 4.45 4.44 -5.25
CA ALA A 104 3.42 5.01 -4.37
C ALA A 104 4.02 5.96 -3.31
N ALA A 105 5.17 5.61 -2.72
CA ALA A 105 5.88 6.47 -1.77
C ALA A 105 6.32 7.79 -2.42
N GLN A 106 7.02 7.71 -3.55
CA GLN A 106 7.53 8.87 -4.27
C GLN A 106 6.40 9.77 -4.75
N GLY A 107 5.30 9.20 -5.24
CA GLY A 107 4.13 9.99 -5.64
C GLY A 107 3.44 10.69 -4.46
N CYS A 108 3.47 10.11 -3.24
CA CYS A 108 3.02 10.84 -2.06
C CYS A 108 3.98 11.98 -1.68
N LEU A 109 5.28 11.73 -1.71
CA LEU A 109 6.32 12.72 -1.38
C LEU A 109 6.34 13.90 -2.36
N SER A 110 6.06 13.65 -3.65
CA SER A 110 5.97 14.69 -4.68
C SER A 110 4.63 15.44 -4.69
N GLY A 111 3.65 14.98 -3.92
CA GLY A 111 2.28 15.53 -3.89
C GLY A 111 1.39 15.08 -5.05
N GLU A 112 1.84 14.12 -5.87
CA GLU A 112 1.03 13.49 -6.92
C GLU A 112 -0.15 12.69 -6.33
N PHE A 113 0.12 11.97 -5.24
CA PHE A 113 -0.86 11.21 -4.48
C PHE A 113 -1.11 11.87 -3.13
N ALA A 114 -2.37 11.92 -2.71
CA ALA A 114 -2.77 12.48 -1.43
C ALA A 114 -2.56 11.50 -0.26
N ALA A 115 -2.56 10.20 -0.55
CA ALA A 115 -2.26 9.13 0.40
C ALA A 115 -1.90 7.84 -0.34
N VAL A 116 -1.29 6.91 0.40
CA VAL A 116 -1.04 5.53 -0.02
C VAL A 116 -1.83 4.56 0.87
N VAL A 117 -2.42 3.54 0.24
CA VAL A 117 -3.08 2.41 0.90
C VAL A 117 -2.39 1.13 0.42
N THR A 118 -1.92 0.30 1.35
CA THR A 118 -1.15 -0.90 1.00
C THR A 118 -1.90 -2.18 1.31
N GLY A 119 -1.96 -3.08 0.34
CA GLY A 119 -2.33 -4.47 0.54
C GLY A 119 -1.22 -5.30 1.19
N PRO A 120 -1.49 -6.58 1.48
CA PRO A 120 -0.53 -7.45 2.14
C PRO A 120 0.66 -7.80 1.23
N VAL A 121 1.86 -7.81 1.80
CA VAL A 121 3.10 -8.27 1.14
C VAL A 121 3.70 -9.44 1.91
N HIS A 122 4.50 -10.26 1.23
CA HIS A 122 5.16 -11.40 1.87
C HIS A 122 6.67 -11.13 2.06
N LYS A 123 7.06 -10.68 3.25
CA LYS A 123 8.47 -10.36 3.60
C LYS A 123 9.47 -11.45 3.19
N GLY A 124 9.12 -12.71 3.40
CA GLY A 124 10.02 -13.83 3.13
C GLY A 124 10.38 -13.99 1.64
N VAL A 125 9.48 -13.65 0.72
CA VAL A 125 9.75 -13.81 -0.72
C VAL A 125 10.56 -12.64 -1.26
N ILE A 126 10.32 -11.44 -0.73
CA ILE A 126 11.11 -10.24 -1.02
C ILE A 126 12.58 -10.43 -0.58
N ASN A 127 12.80 -10.94 0.65
CA ASN A 127 14.17 -11.18 1.13
C ASN A 127 14.88 -12.28 0.32
N ARG A 128 14.17 -13.33 -0.13
CA ARG A 128 14.75 -14.35 -1.02
C ARG A 128 15.09 -13.82 -2.41
N ALA A 129 14.43 -12.76 -2.86
CA ALA A 129 14.78 -12.04 -4.09
C ALA A 129 16.09 -11.21 -3.97
N GLY A 130 16.79 -11.30 -2.83
CA GLY A 130 18.05 -10.60 -2.58
C GLY A 130 17.90 -9.17 -2.09
N VAL A 131 16.68 -8.73 -1.74
CA VAL A 131 16.44 -7.37 -1.26
C VAL A 131 16.10 -7.36 0.23
N PRO A 132 16.92 -6.71 1.08
CA PRO A 132 16.60 -6.53 2.49
C PRO A 132 15.27 -5.80 2.66
N PHE A 133 14.31 -6.46 3.29
CA PHE A 133 12.99 -5.86 3.55
C PHE A 133 12.52 -6.22 4.96
N SER A 134 12.34 -5.20 5.79
CA SER A 134 11.93 -5.35 7.19
C SER A 134 10.41 -5.36 7.34
N GLY A 135 9.70 -4.54 6.56
CA GLY A 135 8.26 -4.34 6.60
C GLY A 135 7.85 -3.06 5.85
N HIS A 136 6.54 -2.84 5.69
CA HIS A 136 6.03 -1.63 5.04
C HIS A 136 6.45 -0.35 5.78
N THR A 137 6.30 -0.35 7.11
CA THR A 137 6.56 0.81 7.95
C THR A 137 8.02 1.26 7.84
N GLU A 138 8.97 0.33 7.92
CA GLU A 138 10.39 0.62 7.77
C GLU A 138 10.73 1.08 6.35
N PHE A 139 10.13 0.43 5.33
CA PHE A 139 10.33 0.83 3.95
C PHE A 139 9.89 2.27 3.69
N PHE A 140 8.68 2.65 4.11
CA PHE A 140 8.20 4.03 3.90
C PHE A 140 9.00 5.03 4.73
N ALA A 141 9.38 4.69 5.97
CA ALA A 141 10.21 5.56 6.80
C ALA A 141 11.57 5.87 6.13
N GLU A 142 12.19 4.87 5.50
CA GLU A 142 13.43 5.06 4.73
C GLU A 142 13.18 5.91 3.48
N GLN A 143 12.11 5.65 2.72
CA GLN A 143 11.78 6.43 1.53
C GLN A 143 11.48 7.91 1.84
N SER A 144 10.88 8.20 3.00
CA SER A 144 10.50 9.55 3.42
C SER A 144 11.51 10.24 4.32
N ASP A 145 12.71 9.67 4.49
CA ASP A 145 13.76 10.16 5.41
C ASP A 145 13.21 10.48 6.82
N THR A 146 12.31 9.63 7.30
CA THR A 146 11.58 9.84 8.54
C THR A 146 12.19 8.99 9.64
N ALA A 147 12.93 9.65 10.53
CA ALA A 147 13.68 8.99 11.60
C ALA A 147 12.80 8.19 12.58
N GLN A 148 11.55 8.61 12.79
CA GLN A 148 10.62 7.95 13.70
C GLN A 148 9.21 7.88 13.15
N VAL A 149 8.62 6.70 13.27
CA VAL A 149 7.24 6.40 12.85
C VAL A 149 6.51 5.74 14.01
N VAL A 150 5.21 6.03 14.12
CA VAL A 150 4.34 5.45 15.14
C VAL A 150 3.32 4.56 14.46
N MET A 151 3.23 3.30 14.89
CA MET A 151 2.20 2.39 14.43
C MET A 151 0.91 2.64 15.20
N MET A 152 -0.19 2.85 14.48
CA MET A 152 -1.52 3.04 15.04
C MET A 152 -2.50 2.05 14.41
N LEU A 153 -3.28 1.39 15.25
CA LEU A 153 -4.45 0.62 14.84
C LEU A 153 -5.70 1.44 15.15
N ALA A 154 -6.62 1.53 14.20
CA ALA A 154 -7.84 2.32 14.36
C ALA A 154 -9.06 1.57 13.83
N THR A 155 -10.18 1.76 14.51
CA THR A 155 -11.53 1.38 14.10
C THR A 155 -12.47 2.54 14.43
N GLU A 156 -13.74 2.44 14.03
CA GLU A 156 -14.74 3.44 14.40
C GLU A 156 -14.81 3.56 15.93
N GLY A 157 -14.59 4.78 16.45
CA GLY A 157 -14.61 5.08 17.89
C GLY A 157 -13.37 4.69 18.69
N LEU A 158 -12.35 4.03 18.12
CA LEU A 158 -11.14 3.62 18.87
C LEU A 158 -9.86 3.80 18.04
N ARG A 159 -8.84 4.41 18.65
CA ARG A 159 -7.48 4.54 18.10
C ARG A 159 -6.46 4.11 19.16
N VAL A 160 -5.56 3.20 18.80
CA VAL A 160 -4.50 2.68 19.68
C VAL A 160 -3.16 2.88 19.00
N ALA A 161 -2.34 3.79 19.54
CA ALA A 161 -0.95 3.98 19.13
C ALA A 161 -0.03 3.10 20.00
N LEU A 162 0.97 2.49 19.37
CA LEU A 162 1.90 1.58 20.03
C LEU A 162 3.25 2.26 20.24
N VAL A 163 3.71 2.32 21.49
CA VAL A 163 5.03 2.89 21.86
C VAL A 163 6.18 1.98 21.44
N THR A 164 5.92 0.67 21.33
CA THR A 164 6.85 -0.34 20.80
C THR A 164 6.08 -1.28 19.89
N THR A 165 6.70 -1.73 18.80
CA THR A 165 6.08 -2.70 17.88
C THR A 165 6.52 -4.13 18.23
N HIS A 166 7.08 -4.89 17.29
CA HIS A 166 7.35 -6.31 17.42
C HIS A 166 8.69 -6.58 18.15
N ILE A 167 8.73 -6.33 19.46
CA ILE A 167 9.87 -6.67 20.34
C ILE A 167 9.53 -7.82 21.30
N PRO A 168 10.51 -8.64 21.75
CA PRO A 168 10.28 -9.62 22.80
C PRO A 168 9.74 -8.98 24.08
N LEU A 169 8.81 -9.64 24.76
CA LEU A 169 8.17 -9.09 25.97
C LEU A 169 9.18 -8.75 27.07
N SER A 170 10.23 -9.56 27.22
CA SER A 170 11.31 -9.33 28.18
C SER A 170 12.08 -8.02 27.96
N GLU A 171 12.07 -7.48 26.75
CA GLU A 171 12.78 -6.26 26.37
C GLU A 171 11.89 -5.00 26.44
N SER A 172 10.58 -5.19 26.61
CA SER A 172 9.60 -4.11 26.66
C SER A 172 9.86 -3.10 27.79
N PRO A 173 10.14 -3.51 29.06
CA PRO A 173 10.37 -2.56 30.16
C PRO A 173 11.54 -1.61 29.92
N GLY A 174 12.61 -2.08 29.25
CA GLY A 174 13.82 -1.30 28.98
C GLY A 174 13.67 -0.28 27.84
N HIS A 175 12.67 -0.44 26.97
CA HIS A 175 12.46 0.43 25.81
C HIS A 175 11.57 1.65 26.09
N HIS A 176 10.75 1.61 27.15
CA HIS A 176 9.84 2.72 27.50
C HIS A 176 10.55 4.05 27.80
N HIS A 177 11.81 4.03 28.24
CA HIS A 177 12.56 5.24 28.56
C HIS A 177 13.20 5.95 27.35
N ARG A 178 13.25 5.32 26.18
CA ARG A 178 13.92 5.88 24.98
C ARG A 178 12.95 6.44 23.94
N THR A 179 11.67 6.06 23.99
CA THR A 179 10.66 6.45 22.99
C THR A 179 9.81 7.66 23.40
N THR A 180 9.97 8.19 24.61
CA THR A 180 9.11 9.25 25.18
C THR A 180 9.29 10.64 24.60
N ALA A 181 10.17 10.86 23.60
CA ALA A 181 10.56 12.22 23.21
C ALA A 181 10.44 12.61 21.72
N ALA A 182 10.12 11.72 20.76
CA ALA A 182 10.39 12.07 19.35
C ALA A 182 9.34 11.71 18.28
N GLY A 183 8.17 11.18 18.66
CA GLY A 183 7.00 11.15 17.77
C GLY A 183 5.76 11.52 18.59
N ASP A 184 5.16 12.69 18.35
CA ASP A 184 3.96 13.12 19.09
C ASP A 184 2.71 12.42 18.52
N PRO A 185 2.13 11.41 19.19
CA PRO A 185 0.91 10.77 18.73
C PRO A 185 -0.28 11.75 18.71
N HIS A 186 -0.24 12.85 19.46
CA HIS A 186 -1.28 13.88 19.39
C HIS A 186 -1.30 14.60 18.03
N SER A 187 -0.15 14.75 17.37
CA SER A 187 -0.09 15.31 16.01
C SER A 187 -0.66 14.35 14.96
N ALA A 188 -0.32 13.05 15.05
CA ALA A 188 -0.78 12.01 14.13
C ALA A 188 -2.28 11.71 14.27
N CYS A 189 -2.85 11.79 15.48
CA CYS A 189 -4.27 11.57 15.74
C CYS A 189 -5.19 12.71 15.26
N ARG A 190 -4.65 13.85 14.79
CA ARG A 190 -5.46 14.95 14.22
C ARG A 190 -5.83 14.74 12.76
N PHE A 191 -5.28 13.73 12.08
CA PHE A 191 -5.74 13.32 10.75
C PHE A 191 -7.16 12.73 10.85
N GLY A 192 -8.17 13.56 10.54
CA GLY A 192 -9.59 13.15 10.52
C GLY A 192 -10.56 14.03 11.31
N GLN A 193 -10.13 15.20 11.80
CA GLN A 193 -11.04 16.28 12.22
C GLN A 193 -11.25 17.29 11.10
#